data_AF-A0A543CHN3-F1
#
_entry.id   AF-A0A543CHN3-F1
#
_cell.length_a   1.000
_cell.length_b   1.000
_cell.length_c   1.000
_cell.angle_alpha   90.00
_cell.angle_beta   90.00
_cell.angle_gamma   90.00
#
_symmetry.space_group_name_H-M   'P 1'
#
loop_
_entity.id
_entity.type
_entity.pdbx_description
1 polymer ?
#
loop_
_entity_poly.entity_id
_entity_poly.type
_entity_poly.pdbx_seq_one_letter_code
_entity_poly.pdbx_strand_id
1 'polypeptide(L)'
;MTSEESVLTPTARRFRRQLGRELMAIRTLAGLSQREMCGKTSLSQSFVSRVENGEAAPANDELTAWVKAAGAGDKLGVLLALNEVVHTASAGAGTVRTFTLVDDYGDSYVRVRTERAELLITAPALIERYRGLFDQITGSALSEDRTGLAENRHAW
;
A
#
# COMPACT_ATOMS: atom_id res chain seq x y z
N MET A 1 -0.13 35.07 0.21
CA MET A 1 -1.22 34.09 0.40
C MET A 1 -1.51 33.45 -0.93
N THR A 2 -0.67 32.49 -1.31
CA THR A 2 -0.81 31.60 -2.48
C THR A 2 0.19 30.45 -2.30
N SER A 3 -0.31 29.23 -2.47
CA SER A 3 0.47 28.01 -2.78
C SER A 3 1.16 27.23 -1.64
N GLU A 4 0.37 26.74 -0.67
CA GLU A 4 0.66 25.49 0.07
C GLU A 4 -0.04 24.27 -0.57
N GLU A 5 -0.35 24.37 -1.87
CA GLU A 5 -1.06 23.33 -2.59
C GLU A 5 -0.11 22.25 -3.13
N SER A 6 -0.10 21.12 -2.42
CA SER A 6 -0.13 19.78 -3.02
C SER A 6 1.13 19.28 -3.75
N VAL A 7 2.19 18.99 -2.98
CA VAL A 7 3.24 18.06 -3.44
C VAL A 7 3.01 16.69 -2.83
N LEU A 8 2.10 15.93 -3.40
CA LEU A 8 1.97 14.50 -3.11
C LEU A 8 3.30 13.80 -3.37
N THR A 9 3.74 12.99 -2.40
CA THR A 9 4.95 12.17 -2.55
C THR A 9 4.80 11.23 -3.77
N PRO A 10 5.89 10.89 -4.48
CA PRO A 10 5.84 9.96 -5.61
C PRO A 10 5.16 8.63 -5.26
N THR A 11 5.35 8.16 -4.03
CA THR A 11 4.72 6.97 -3.46
C THR A 11 3.20 7.14 -3.31
N ALA A 12 2.73 8.26 -2.72
CA ALA A 12 1.31 8.54 -2.60
C ALA A 12 0.62 8.64 -3.97
N ARG A 13 1.28 9.26 -4.96
CA ARG A 13 0.78 9.33 -6.35
C ARG A 13 0.65 7.94 -6.99
N ARG A 14 1.61 7.05 -6.73
CA ARG A 14 1.56 5.66 -7.21
C ARG A 14 0.37 4.90 -6.63
N PHE A 15 0.15 5.00 -5.32
CA PHE A 15 -0.98 4.34 -4.65
C PHE A 15 -2.33 4.89 -5.11
N ARG A 16 -2.46 6.21 -5.32
CA ARG A 16 -3.69 6.80 -5.90
C ARG A 16 -4.00 6.25 -7.28
N ARG A 17 -3.00 6.17 -8.15
CA ARG A 17 -3.17 5.58 -9.50
C ARG A 17 -3.51 4.10 -9.44
N GLN A 18 -2.94 3.35 -8.50
CA GLN A 18 -3.30 1.95 -8.30
C GLN A 18 -4.76 1.81 -7.88
N LEU A 19 -5.21 2.60 -6.88
CA LEU A 19 -6.61 2.62 -6.44
C LEU A 19 -7.55 3.00 -7.60
N GLY A 20 -7.23 4.07 -8.33
CA GLY A 20 -8.03 4.52 -9.47
C GLY A 20 -8.18 3.45 -10.55
N ARG A 21 -7.11 2.70 -10.86
CA ARG A 21 -7.15 1.59 -11.81
C ARG A 21 -8.02 0.43 -11.34
N GLU A 22 -7.93 0.06 -10.07
CA GLU A 22 -8.79 -1.00 -9.50
C GLU A 22 -10.27 -0.59 -9.54
N LEU A 23 -10.58 0.67 -9.21
CA LEU A 23 -11.94 1.20 -9.26
C LEU A 23 -12.49 1.29 -10.68
N MET A 24 -11.66 1.67 -11.64
CA MET A 24 -11.98 1.60 -13.06
C MET A 24 -12.24 0.15 -13.48
N ALA A 25 -11.39 -0.80 -13.08
CA ALA A 25 -11.50 -2.20 -13.46
C ALA A 25 -12.79 -2.84 -12.94
N ILE A 26 -13.18 -2.63 -11.69
CA ILE A 26 -14.46 -3.17 -11.18
C ILE A 26 -15.66 -2.52 -11.87
N ARG A 27 -15.58 -1.23 -12.20
CA ARG A 27 -16.65 -0.54 -12.93
C ARG A 27 -16.82 -1.10 -14.33
N THR A 28 -15.71 -1.29 -15.07
CA THR A 28 -15.75 -1.81 -16.43
C THR A 28 -16.15 -3.28 -16.48
N LEU A 29 -15.71 -4.10 -15.53
CA LEU A 29 -16.16 -5.49 -15.38
C LEU A 29 -17.67 -5.60 -15.11
N ALA A 30 -18.23 -4.62 -14.39
CA ALA A 30 -19.67 -4.49 -14.19
C ALA A 30 -20.42 -3.96 -15.43
N GLY A 31 -19.72 -3.66 -16.53
CA GLY A 31 -20.30 -3.12 -17.76
C GLY A 31 -20.76 -1.67 -17.66
N LEU A 32 -20.32 -0.93 -16.63
CA LEU A 32 -20.79 0.44 -16.37
C LEU A 32 -19.87 1.47 -17.02
N SER A 33 -20.43 2.44 -17.73
CA SER A 33 -19.75 3.70 -18.03
C SER A 33 -19.60 4.57 -16.78
N GLN A 34 -18.73 5.59 -16.84
CA GLN A 34 -18.64 6.58 -15.76
C GLN A 34 -19.99 7.27 -15.50
N ARG A 35 -20.76 7.55 -16.55
CA ARG A 35 -22.09 8.19 -16.45
C ARG A 35 -23.09 7.28 -15.73
N GLU A 36 -23.08 5.98 -16.03
CA GLU A 36 -23.94 5.01 -15.35
C GLU A 36 -23.52 4.77 -13.90
N MET A 37 -22.22 4.80 -13.60
CA MET A 37 -21.73 4.79 -12.23
C MET A 37 -22.25 6.01 -11.43
N CYS A 38 -22.24 7.20 -12.04
CA CYS A 38 -22.84 8.39 -11.44
C CYS A 38 -24.34 8.21 -11.24
N GLY A 39 -25.06 7.62 -12.19
CA GLY A 39 -26.51 7.35 -12.05
C GLY A 39 -26.85 6.35 -10.93
N LYS A 40 -25.91 5.49 -10.55
CA LYS A 40 -26.06 4.49 -9.47
C LYS A 40 -25.55 4.97 -8.12
N THR A 41 -24.92 6.14 -8.06
CA THR A 41 -24.32 6.70 -6.84
C THR A 41 -24.69 8.17 -6.70
N SER A 42 -24.23 8.84 -5.64
CA SER A 42 -24.32 10.30 -5.52
C SER A 42 -23.09 11.01 -6.11
N LEU A 43 -22.18 10.27 -6.77
CA LEU A 43 -20.91 10.80 -7.24
C LEU A 43 -21.07 11.56 -8.55
N SER A 44 -20.30 12.65 -8.69
CA SER A 44 -20.24 13.39 -9.95
C SER A 44 -19.31 12.72 -10.96
N GLN A 45 -19.56 12.92 -12.24
CA GLN A 45 -18.71 12.37 -13.32
C GLN A 45 -17.27 12.90 -13.24
N SER A 46 -17.10 14.18 -12.91
CA SER A 46 -15.78 14.78 -12.71
C SER A 46 -15.04 14.18 -11.51
N PHE A 47 -15.75 13.79 -10.45
CA PHE A 47 -15.16 13.08 -9.32
C PHE A 47 -14.73 11.67 -9.71
N VAL A 48 -15.63 10.91 -10.37
CA VAL A 48 -15.34 9.56 -10.91
C VAL A 48 -14.09 9.58 -11.78
N SER A 49 -14.00 10.52 -12.73
CA SER A 49 -12.84 10.67 -13.61
C SER A 49 -11.54 10.96 -12.84
N ARG A 50 -11.56 11.94 -11.92
CA ARG A 50 -10.38 12.28 -11.11
C ARG A 50 -9.91 11.12 -10.24
N VAL A 51 -10.82 10.34 -9.67
CA VAL A 51 -10.47 9.15 -8.88
C VAL A 51 -9.80 8.09 -9.77
N GLU A 52 -10.36 7.80 -10.94
CA GLU A 52 -9.80 6.80 -11.87
C GLU A 52 -8.40 7.19 -12.38
N ASN A 53 -8.16 8.48 -12.57
CA ASN A 53 -6.86 9.02 -12.97
C ASN A 53 -5.87 9.16 -11.79
N GLY A 54 -6.31 8.88 -10.55
CA GLY A 54 -5.50 9.02 -9.34
C GLY A 54 -5.24 10.46 -8.90
N GLU A 55 -6.05 11.39 -9.39
CA GLU A 55 -5.99 12.82 -9.05
C GLU A 55 -6.75 13.12 -7.76
N ALA A 56 -7.82 12.37 -7.48
CA ALA A 56 -8.58 12.42 -6.24
C ALA A 56 -8.53 11.08 -5.50
N ALA A 57 -8.65 11.14 -4.17
CA ALA A 57 -8.82 9.97 -3.31
C ALA A 57 -10.24 9.99 -2.74
N PRO A 58 -11.03 8.92 -2.89
CA PRO A 58 -12.37 8.88 -2.33
C PRO A 58 -12.37 8.71 -0.82
N ALA A 59 -13.39 9.23 -0.15
CA ALA A 59 -13.74 8.86 1.21
C ALA A 59 -14.23 7.41 1.26
N ASN A 60 -14.20 6.79 2.45
CA ASN A 60 -14.61 5.38 2.60
C ASN A 60 -16.08 5.14 2.23
N ASP A 61 -16.97 6.11 2.50
CA ASP A 61 -18.38 6.01 2.13
C ASP A 61 -18.58 6.06 0.61
N GLU A 62 -17.84 6.94 -0.07
CA GLU A 62 -17.82 7.04 -1.53
C GLU A 62 -17.28 5.77 -2.17
N LEU A 63 -16.21 5.21 -1.61
CA LEU A 63 -15.62 3.93 -2.02
C LEU A 63 -16.62 2.78 -1.85
N THR A 64 -17.31 2.74 -0.72
CA THR A 64 -18.31 1.72 -0.42
C THR A 64 -19.49 1.81 -1.39
N ALA A 65 -19.98 3.03 -1.68
CA ALA A 65 -21.03 3.26 -2.67
C ALA A 65 -20.60 2.80 -4.07
N TRP A 66 -19.37 3.09 -4.47
CA TRP A 66 -18.80 2.66 -5.75
C TRP A 66 -18.75 1.14 -5.88
N VAL A 67 -18.18 0.47 -4.88
CA VAL A 67 -18.04 -0.99 -4.87
C VAL A 67 -19.39 -1.68 -4.89
N LYS A 68 -20.37 -1.15 -4.13
CA LYS A 68 -21.75 -1.63 -4.14
C LYS A 68 -22.41 -1.45 -5.51
N ALA A 69 -22.25 -0.29 -6.13
CA ALA A 69 -22.82 0.00 -7.46
C ALA A 69 -22.24 -0.91 -8.56
N ALA A 70 -20.96 -1.27 -8.44
CA ALA A 70 -20.28 -2.22 -9.33
C ALA A 70 -20.56 -3.70 -8.99
N GLY A 71 -21.24 -4.00 -7.88
CA GLY A 71 -21.50 -5.38 -7.46
C GLY A 71 -20.25 -6.16 -7.02
N ALA A 72 -19.16 -5.47 -6.65
CA ALA A 72 -17.86 -6.06 -6.35
C ALA A 72 -17.58 -6.15 -4.83
N GLY A 73 -18.59 -6.54 -4.05
CA GLY A 73 -18.53 -6.50 -2.58
C GLY A 73 -17.39 -7.32 -1.97
N ASP A 74 -16.98 -8.39 -2.65
CA ASP A 74 -15.82 -9.23 -2.33
C ASP A 74 -14.49 -8.44 -2.30
N LYS A 75 -14.39 -7.35 -3.08
CA LYS A 75 -13.20 -6.49 -3.14
C LYS A 75 -13.18 -5.35 -2.13
N LEU A 76 -14.27 -5.11 -1.39
CA LEU A 76 -14.41 -3.93 -0.52
C LEU A 76 -13.29 -3.84 0.53
N GLY A 77 -12.97 -4.94 1.20
CA GLY A 77 -11.94 -4.95 2.25
C GLY A 77 -10.54 -4.59 1.73
N VAL A 78 -10.16 -5.14 0.57
CA VAL A 78 -8.86 -4.86 -0.06
C VAL A 78 -8.79 -3.41 -0.53
N LEU A 79 -9.88 -2.88 -1.09
CA LEU A 79 -9.92 -1.49 -1.57
C LEU A 79 -9.92 -0.49 -0.42
N LEU A 80 -10.57 -0.78 0.71
CA LEU A 80 -10.49 0.05 1.93
C LEU A 80 -9.07 0.09 2.47
N ALA A 81 -8.38 -1.05 2.52
CA ALA A 81 -6.99 -1.11 2.94
C ALA A 81 -6.07 -0.29 2.01
N LEU A 82 -6.29 -0.35 0.69
CA LEU A 82 -5.55 0.47 -0.27
C LEU A 82 -5.86 1.96 -0.13
N ASN A 83 -7.12 2.32 0.14
CA ASN A 83 -7.54 3.70 0.36
C ASN A 83 -6.90 4.29 1.62
N GLU A 84 -6.77 3.49 2.69
CA GLU A 84 -6.06 3.89 3.91
C GLU A 84 -4.59 4.23 3.62
N VAL A 85 -3.91 3.43 2.79
CA VAL A 85 -2.54 3.72 2.36
C VAL A 85 -2.47 5.01 1.55
N VAL A 86 -3.45 5.29 0.69
CA VAL A 86 -3.54 6.53 -0.08
C VAL A 86 -3.67 7.76 0.83
N HIS A 87 -4.55 7.69 1.84
CA HIS A 87 -4.75 8.79 2.79
C HIS A 87 -3.57 8.96 3.74
N THR A 88 -2.99 7.86 4.23
CA THR A 88 -1.81 7.88 5.11
C THR A 88 -0.56 8.37 4.38
N ALA A 89 -0.30 7.92 3.14
CA ALA A 89 0.86 8.36 2.37
C ALA A 89 0.76 9.83 1.91
N SER A 90 -0.45 10.39 1.88
CA SER A 90 -0.71 11.80 1.57
C SER A 90 -0.51 12.72 2.78
N ALA A 91 -0.65 12.19 4.00
CA ALA A 91 -0.31 12.89 5.23
C ALA A 91 1.23 12.87 5.38
N GLY A 92 1.85 14.02 5.17
CA GLY A 92 3.30 14.17 5.12
C GLY A 92 4.02 13.59 6.34
N ALA A 93 4.65 12.44 6.15
CA ALA A 93 5.96 12.06 6.63
C ALA A 93 6.24 10.71 5.99
N GLY A 94 7.47 10.50 5.52
CA GLY A 94 7.95 9.14 5.30
C GLY A 94 7.95 8.42 6.64
N THR A 95 6.82 7.86 7.07
CA THR A 95 6.84 6.84 8.11
C THR A 95 7.43 5.61 7.44
N VAL A 96 8.76 5.58 7.39
CA VAL A 96 9.48 4.31 7.41
C VAL A 96 8.97 3.61 8.67
N ARG A 97 8.00 2.72 8.51
CA ARG A 97 7.59 1.84 9.59
C ARG A 97 8.67 0.80 9.70
N THR A 98 9.55 0.99 10.67
CA THR A 98 10.50 -0.04 11.06
C THR A 98 9.69 -1.22 11.55
N PHE A 99 9.64 -2.28 10.75
CA PHE A 99 9.23 -3.60 11.22
C PHE A 99 10.50 -4.36 11.55
N THR A 100 10.50 -5.03 12.70
CA THR A 100 11.56 -5.97 13.06
C THR A 100 11.10 -7.35 12.64
N LEU A 101 11.89 -8.00 11.79
CA LEU A 101 11.75 -9.41 11.45
C LEU A 101 12.87 -10.14 12.17
N VAL A 102 12.49 -11.07 13.04
CA VAL A 102 13.42 -11.89 13.82
C VAL A 102 13.34 -13.30 13.27
N ASP A 103 14.42 -13.79 12.67
CA ASP A 103 14.65 -15.23 12.44
C ASP A 103 15.48 -15.73 13.62
N ASP A 104 14.76 -16.16 14.67
CA ASP A 104 15.42 -16.75 15.84
C ASP A 104 15.79 -18.19 15.43
N TYR A 105 17.07 -18.43 15.15
CA TYR A 105 17.63 -19.72 14.75
C TYR A 105 17.46 -20.75 15.89
N GLY A 106 16.24 -21.21 16.09
CA GLY A 106 15.84 -22.06 17.21
C GLY A 106 14.33 -22.27 17.27
N ASP A 107 13.53 -21.26 16.93
CA ASP A 107 12.07 -21.37 16.93
C ASP A 107 11.49 -21.28 15.52
N SER A 108 10.60 -22.21 15.17
CA SER A 108 9.99 -22.32 13.83
C SER A 108 8.88 -21.28 13.62
N TYR A 109 9.18 -19.98 13.72
CA TYR A 109 8.23 -18.92 13.41
C TYR A 109 8.91 -17.65 12.87
N VAL A 110 8.16 -16.86 12.10
CA VAL A 110 8.52 -15.49 11.73
C VAL A 110 7.63 -14.52 12.51
N ARG A 111 8.23 -13.63 13.30
CA ARG A 111 7.52 -12.56 14.01
C ARG A 111 7.59 -11.27 13.22
N VAL A 112 6.43 -10.72 12.85
CA VAL A 112 6.31 -9.39 12.25
C VAL A 112 5.73 -8.44 13.30
N ARG A 113 6.55 -7.51 13.78
CA ARG A 113 6.12 -6.52 14.77
C ARG A 113 5.97 -5.13 14.16
N THR A 114 4.87 -4.49 14.48
CA THR A 114 4.67 -3.04 14.33
C THR A 114 4.49 -2.42 15.72
N GLU A 115 4.46 -1.09 15.82
CA GLU A 115 4.21 -0.41 17.11
C GLU A 115 2.89 -0.79 17.79
N ARG A 116 1.89 -1.24 17.00
CA ARG A 116 0.52 -1.48 17.50
C ARG A 116 0.03 -2.92 17.33
N ALA A 117 0.78 -3.76 16.65
CA ALA A 117 0.35 -5.11 16.33
C ALA A 117 1.54 -6.05 16.18
N GLU A 118 1.31 -7.30 16.56
CA GLU A 118 2.22 -8.41 16.39
C GLU A 118 1.52 -9.51 15.58
N LEU A 119 2.21 -10.00 14.54
CA LEU A 119 1.78 -11.15 13.75
C LEU A 119 2.83 -12.25 13.89
N LEU A 120 2.38 -13.44 14.26
CA LEU A 120 3.21 -14.64 14.35
C LEU A 120 2.88 -15.56 13.18
N ILE A 121 3.86 -15.84 12.32
CA ILE A 121 3.74 -16.77 11.20
C ILE A 121 4.38 -18.09 11.61
N THR A 122 3.57 -19.12 11.82
CA THR A 122 4.02 -20.44 12.31
C THR A 122 3.87 -21.55 11.26
N ALA A 123 3.24 -21.27 10.12
CA ALA A 123 3.03 -22.26 9.07
C ALA A 123 4.37 -22.57 8.35
N PRO A 124 4.84 -23.83 8.33
CA PRO A 124 6.16 -24.20 7.79
C PRO A 124 6.40 -23.72 6.34
N ALA A 125 5.40 -23.86 5.46
CA ALA A 125 5.51 -23.42 4.06
C ALA A 125 5.64 -21.90 3.91
N LEU A 126 5.05 -21.12 4.82
CA LEU A 126 5.20 -19.67 4.82
C LEU A 126 6.56 -19.26 5.39
N ILE A 127 7.02 -19.93 6.45
CA ILE A 127 8.34 -19.69 7.05
C ILE A 127 9.44 -19.83 6.00
N GLU A 128 9.46 -20.94 5.25
CA GLU A 128 10.46 -21.17 4.19
C GLU A 128 10.41 -20.11 3.09
N ARG A 129 9.21 -19.70 2.69
CA ARG A 129 9.03 -18.63 1.70
C ARG A 129 9.57 -17.28 2.18
N TYR A 130 9.35 -16.95 3.45
CA TYR A 130 9.85 -15.71 4.05
C TYR A 130 11.37 -15.74 4.24
N ARG A 131 11.94 -16.88 4.64
CA ARG A 131 13.40 -17.08 4.72
C ARG A 131 14.09 -16.82 3.38
N GLY A 132 13.59 -17.39 2.29
CA GLY A 132 14.16 -17.14 0.96
C GLY A 132 14.11 -15.66 0.54
N LEU A 133 13.07 -14.93 0.95
CA LEU A 133 13.00 -13.48 0.73
C LEU A 133 14.02 -12.73 1.59
N PHE A 134 14.27 -13.16 2.83
CA PHE A 134 15.30 -12.56 3.69
C PHE A 134 16.69 -12.76 3.16
N ASP A 135 17.02 -13.95 2.66
CA ASP A 135 18.32 -14.20 2.04
C ASP A 135 18.54 -13.30 0.84
N GLN A 136 17.48 -13.06 0.04
CA GLN A 136 17.55 -12.16 -1.11
C GLN A 136 17.76 -10.70 -0.69
N ILE A 137 17.04 -10.22 0.32
CA ILE A 137 17.19 -8.86 0.84
C ILE A 137 18.58 -8.68 1.46
N THR A 138 19.02 -9.62 2.28
CA THR A 138 20.36 -9.62 2.91
C THR A 138 21.46 -9.64 1.86
N GLY A 139 21.35 -10.52 0.86
CA GLY A 139 22.29 -10.59 -0.25
C GLY A 139 22.35 -9.32 -1.09
N SER A 140 21.21 -8.62 -1.26
CA SER A 140 21.17 -7.33 -1.95
C SER A 140 21.76 -6.18 -1.12
N ALA A 141 21.47 -6.13 0.18
CA ALA A 141 21.96 -5.09 1.10
C ALA A 141 23.48 -5.18 1.33
N LEU A 142 24.04 -6.40 1.40
CA LEU A 142 25.48 -6.61 1.53
C LEU A 142 26.27 -6.36 0.23
N SER A 143 25.59 -6.23 -0.91
CA SER A 143 26.24 -5.93 -2.18
C SER A 143 26.50 -4.42 -2.39
N GLU A 144 25.76 -3.55 -1.70
CA GLU A 144 25.92 -2.09 -1.77
C GLU A 144 26.94 -1.54 -0.76
N ASP A 145 27.33 -2.31 0.26
CA ASP A 145 28.19 -1.86 1.37
C ASP A 145 29.58 -2.53 1.40
N ARG A 146 30.25 -2.63 0.25
CA ARG A 146 31.68 -3.02 0.17
C ARG A 146 32.65 -1.84 0.10
N THR A 147 32.17 -0.61 0.17
CA THR A 147 33.02 0.59 0.08
C THR A 147 33.23 1.29 1.44
N GLY A 148 32.45 0.97 2.48
CA GLY A 148 32.48 1.71 3.77
C GLY A 148 33.13 1.03 4.98
N LEU A 149 33.28 -0.30 5.00
CA LEU A 149 33.61 -1.04 6.24
C LEU A 149 35.11 -1.38 6.43
N ALA A 150 36.01 -0.87 5.59
CA ALA A 150 37.44 -1.13 5.72
C ALA A 150 38.20 -0.17 6.66
N GLU A 151 37.62 0.98 7.06
CA GLU A 151 38.41 2.03 7.72
C GLU A 151 38.29 2.13 9.24
N ASN A 152 37.44 1.35 9.91
CA ASN A 152 37.23 1.51 11.36
C ASN A 152 37.64 0.29 12.18
N ARG A 153 38.92 -0.08 12.07
CA ARG A 153 39.56 -1.08 12.95
C ARG A 153 40.86 -0.59 13.56
N HIS A 154 40.91 0.65 14.01
CA HIS A 154 41.92 1.11 14.98
C HIS A 154 41.39 2.29 15.82
N ALA A 155 40.75 1.99 16.96
CA ALA A 155 40.83 2.80 18.17
C ALA A 155 40.02 2.13 19.29
N TRP A 156 40.75 1.73 20.34
CA TRP A 156 40.35 1.25 21.68
C TRP A 156 39.93 -0.20 21.83
#